data_AF-A0A0Q9Y3S3-F1
#
_entry.id   AF-A0A0Q9Y3S3-F1
#
_cell.length_a   1.000
_cell.length_b   1.000
_cell.length_c   1.000
_cell.angle_alpha   90.00
_cell.angle_beta   90.00
_cell.angle_gamma   90.00
#
_symmetry.space_group_name_H-M   'P 1'
#
loop_
_entity.id
_entity.type
_entity.pdbx_description
1 polymer ?
#
loop_
_entity_poly.entity_id
_entity_poly.type
_entity_poly.pdbx_seq_one_letter_code
_entity_poly.pdbx_strand_id
1 'polypeptide(L)'
;MEATSLLQKAIAGLEEVTKPAPEPEVDTGELSKLIEHAKTYEKDKYTEASFGALQQAINHAEAVVQNVSTQSEVTEAITLLQKAMAGLERVTDPKPDPEHEMNTTELSKLIEHAKTYEQETYTETSYAHLQQAISQAEAVVQNAKTQDEVTDAVTQLQQAIVGLEKIVEPTPNSEVDMTELEKLIAKAKAYPKENYTAAS
;
A
#
# COMPACT_ATOMS: atom_id res chain seq x y z
N MET A 1 79.34 30.21 29.70
CA MET A 1 78.55 29.18 29.00
C MET A 1 77.23 28.84 29.70
N GLU A 2 77.02 29.26 30.96
CA GLU A 2 75.77 28.95 31.69
C GLU A 2 74.58 29.84 31.32
N ALA A 3 74.81 31.11 30.95
CA ALA A 3 73.73 32.03 30.58
C ALA A 3 72.97 31.63 29.29
N THR A 4 73.67 31.03 28.31
CA THR A 4 73.05 30.53 27.07
C THR A 4 72.21 29.27 27.30
N SER A 5 72.61 28.41 28.24
CA SER A 5 71.86 27.19 28.60
C SER A 5 70.54 27.51 29.29
N LEU A 6 70.53 28.50 30.19
CA LEU A 6 69.30 28.98 30.83
C LEU A 6 68.33 29.63 29.84
N LEU A 7 68.84 30.38 28.85
CA LEU A 7 68.00 30.98 27.82
C LEU A 7 67.34 29.93 26.91
N GLN A 8 68.10 28.90 26.52
CA GLN A 8 67.60 27.82 25.67
C GLN A 8 66.57 26.94 26.40
N LYS A 9 66.76 26.73 27.71
CA LYS A 9 65.78 26.04 28.57
C LYS A 9 64.51 26.88 28.80
N ALA A 10 64.63 28.20 28.90
CA ALA A 10 63.48 29.10 29.02
C ALA A 10 62.66 29.19 27.71
N ILE A 11 63.31 29.16 26.54
CA ILE A 11 62.62 29.12 25.24
C ILE A 11 61.91 27.78 25.04
N ALA A 12 62.55 26.65 25.36
CA ALA A 12 61.92 25.33 25.28
C ALA A 12 60.71 25.21 26.23
N GLY A 13 60.78 25.83 27.41
CA GLY A 13 59.65 25.90 28.34
C GLY A 13 58.52 26.84 27.90
N LEU A 14 58.75 27.76 26.95
CA LEU A 14 57.71 28.63 26.40
C LEU A 14 56.98 27.99 25.20
N GLU A 15 57.65 27.17 24.39
CA GLU A 15 57.01 26.40 23.30
C GLU A 15 56.05 25.31 23.83
N GLU A 16 56.31 24.77 25.02
CA GLU A 16 55.47 23.72 25.62
C GLU A 16 54.13 24.25 26.17
N VAL A 17 54.02 25.55 26.43
CA VAL A 17 52.81 26.20 27.00
C VAL A 17 51.81 26.61 25.91
N THR A 18 52.22 26.60 24.63
CA THR A 18 51.33 26.89 23.49
C THR A 18 50.71 25.65 22.84
N LYS A 19 51.03 24.45 23.32
CA LYS A 19 50.32 23.24 22.84
C LYS A 19 48.95 23.22 23.51
N PRO A 20 47.84 23.46 22.79
CA PRO A 20 46.52 23.35 23.40
C PRO A 20 46.39 21.96 24.01
N ALA A 21 45.91 21.91 25.25
CA ALA A 21 45.52 20.65 25.86
C ALA A 21 44.58 19.90 24.89
N PRO A 22 44.70 18.57 24.71
CA PRO A 22 43.77 17.84 23.88
C PRO A 22 42.36 18.15 24.39
N GLU A 23 41.55 18.78 23.55
CA GLU A 23 40.14 19.02 23.82
C GLU A 23 39.48 17.68 24.16
N PRO A 24 38.49 17.65 25.07
CA PRO A 24 37.79 16.41 25.36
C PRO A 24 37.21 15.86 24.04
N GLU A 25 37.71 14.70 23.60
CA GLU A 25 37.20 14.04 22.40
C GLU A 25 35.70 13.77 22.59
N VAL A 26 34.87 14.37 21.74
CA VAL A 26 33.43 14.16 21.76
C VAL A 26 33.14 12.77 21.18
N ASP A 27 32.35 11.95 21.90
CA ASP A 27 32.05 10.59 21.46
C ASP A 27 31.04 10.61 20.29
N THR A 28 31.50 10.12 19.14
CA THR A 28 30.73 10.00 17.89
C THR A 28 30.46 8.55 17.49
N GLY A 29 30.78 7.58 18.37
CA GLY A 29 30.70 6.15 18.07
C GLY A 29 29.28 5.68 17.77
N GLU A 30 28.29 6.19 18.50
CA GLU A 30 26.87 5.89 18.23
C GLU A 30 26.41 6.46 16.89
N LEU A 31 26.73 7.73 16.62
CA LEU A 31 26.40 8.41 15.38
C LEU A 31 27.00 7.69 14.16
N SER A 32 28.26 7.26 14.27
CA SER A 32 28.96 6.51 13.20
C SER A 32 28.26 5.19 12.87
N LYS A 33 27.87 4.41 13.89
CA LYS A 33 27.11 3.17 13.68
C LYS A 33 25.73 3.42 13.06
N LEU A 34 25.08 4.50 13.47
CA LEU A 34 23.77 4.87 12.93
C LEU A 34 23.86 5.28 11.46
N ILE A 35 24.91 6.02 11.07
CA ILE A 35 25.21 6.34 9.66
C ILE A 35 25.40 5.06 8.84
N GLU A 36 26.20 4.11 9.33
CA GLU A 36 26.41 2.83 8.66
C GLU A 36 25.09 2.07 8.46
N HIS A 37 24.25 2.02 9.49
CA HIS A 37 22.94 1.40 9.39
C HIS A 37 22.01 2.14 8.42
N ALA A 38 21.97 3.47 8.45
CA ALA A 38 21.17 4.28 7.54
C ALA A 38 21.58 4.08 6.07
N LYS A 39 22.87 3.83 5.80
CA LYS A 39 23.37 3.52 4.45
C LYS A 39 22.96 2.13 3.94
N THR A 40 22.44 1.23 4.78
CA THR A 40 21.96 -0.08 4.31
C THR A 40 20.56 0.00 3.68
N TYR A 41 19.88 1.15 3.74
CA TYR A 41 18.58 1.34 3.11
C TYR A 41 18.75 1.50 1.59
N GLU A 42 17.98 0.72 0.83
CA GLU A 42 18.05 0.71 -0.64
C GLU A 42 17.05 1.71 -1.24
N LYS A 43 17.54 2.65 -2.07
CA LYS A 43 16.74 3.72 -2.69
C LYS A 43 15.44 3.22 -3.31
N ASP A 44 15.50 2.14 -4.08
CA ASP A 44 14.38 1.62 -4.87
C ASP A 44 13.23 1.07 -4.00
N LYS A 45 13.46 0.89 -2.69
CA LYS A 45 12.43 0.45 -1.74
C LYS A 45 11.64 1.59 -1.12
N TYR A 46 12.01 2.85 -1.35
CA TYR A 46 11.43 4.03 -0.69
C TYR A 46 11.04 5.14 -1.66
N THR A 47 10.09 6.00 -1.26
CA THR A 47 9.69 7.17 -2.05
C THR A 47 10.88 8.12 -2.22
N GLU A 48 10.96 8.80 -3.38
CA GLU A 48 12.07 9.74 -3.65
C GLU A 48 12.18 10.82 -2.57
N ALA A 49 11.05 11.33 -2.08
CA ALA A 49 11.00 12.33 -1.02
C ALA A 49 11.55 11.80 0.31
N SER A 50 11.07 10.64 0.79
CA SER A 50 11.50 10.08 2.08
C SER A 50 12.95 9.60 2.05
N PHE A 51 13.39 9.00 0.94
CA PHE A 51 14.79 8.61 0.75
C PHE A 51 15.71 9.82 0.61
N GLY A 52 15.26 10.88 -0.06
CA GLY A 52 15.98 12.16 -0.15
C GLY A 52 16.22 12.77 1.23
N ALA A 53 15.21 12.75 2.11
CA ALA A 53 15.34 13.20 3.49
C ALA A 53 16.35 12.36 4.30
N LEU A 54 16.35 11.03 4.12
CA LEU A 54 17.36 10.15 4.72
C LEU A 54 18.78 10.52 4.25
N GLN A 55 18.98 10.72 2.95
CA GLN A 55 20.29 11.06 2.40
C GLN A 55 20.79 12.41 2.93
N GLN A 56 19.92 13.40 3.07
CA GLN A 56 20.26 14.69 3.68
C GLN A 56 20.69 14.52 5.14
N ALA A 57 19.97 13.71 5.93
CA ALA A 57 20.32 13.43 7.32
C ALA A 57 21.65 12.67 7.44
N ILE A 58 21.94 11.71 6.55
CA ILE A 58 23.23 11.02 6.48
C ILE A 58 24.36 12.02 6.22
N ASN A 59 24.21 12.89 5.21
CA ASN A 59 25.25 13.87 4.86
C ASN A 59 25.51 14.86 6.01
N HIS A 60 24.46 15.28 6.72
CA HIS A 60 24.59 16.13 7.90
C HIS A 60 25.32 15.41 9.04
N ALA A 61 24.94 14.16 9.32
CA ALA A 61 25.58 13.33 10.33
C ALA A 61 27.07 13.09 10.04
N GLU A 62 27.45 12.85 8.78
CA GLU A 62 28.85 12.73 8.36
C GLU A 62 29.64 14.02 8.56
N ALA A 63 29.04 15.18 8.27
CA ALA A 63 29.67 16.48 8.51
C ALA A 63 29.91 16.73 10.00
N VAL A 64 28.97 16.31 10.86
CA VAL A 64 29.12 16.37 12.32
C VAL A 64 30.24 15.45 12.80
N VAL A 65 30.33 14.21 12.31
CA VAL A 65 31.45 13.31 12.67
C VAL A 65 32.81 13.90 12.28
N GLN A 66 32.90 14.62 11.16
CA GLN A 66 34.14 15.24 10.69
C GLN A 66 34.55 16.49 11.48
N ASN A 67 33.58 17.27 11.98
CA ASN A 67 33.82 18.60 12.57
C ASN A 67 33.12 18.78 13.92
N VAL A 68 33.03 17.70 14.71
CA VAL A 68 32.32 17.73 15.99
C VAL A 68 32.98 18.70 16.96
N SER A 69 32.18 19.60 17.53
CA SER A 69 32.62 20.58 18.51
C SER A 69 31.97 20.34 19.88
N THR A 70 30.76 19.77 19.91
CA THR A 70 30.06 19.48 21.17
C THR A 70 29.26 18.17 21.13
N GLN A 71 29.04 17.56 22.29
CA GLN A 71 28.15 16.39 22.41
C GLN A 71 26.71 16.72 22.02
N SER A 72 26.28 17.98 22.15
CA SER A 72 24.95 18.42 21.75
C SER A 72 24.73 18.26 20.23
N GLU A 73 25.74 18.58 19.42
CA GLU A 73 25.70 18.40 17.96
C GLU A 73 25.56 16.93 17.59
N VAL A 74 26.26 16.03 18.30
CA VAL A 74 26.14 14.59 18.10
C VAL A 74 24.72 14.11 18.42
N THR A 75 24.16 14.51 19.56
CA THR A 75 22.80 14.15 19.97
C THR A 75 21.75 14.66 18.98
N GLU A 76 21.92 15.88 18.46
CA GLU A 76 21.05 16.45 17.43
C GLU A 76 21.12 15.66 16.12
N ALA A 77 22.33 15.34 15.65
CA ALA A 77 22.53 14.54 14.46
C ALA A 77 21.94 13.12 14.59
N ILE A 78 22.08 12.47 15.75
CA ILE A 78 21.43 11.19 16.06
C ILE A 78 19.91 11.33 15.95
N THR A 79 19.34 12.35 16.58
CA THR A 79 17.89 12.59 16.58
C THR A 79 17.36 12.83 15.16
N LEU A 80 18.05 13.65 14.36
CA LEU A 80 17.70 13.93 12.98
C LEU A 80 17.77 12.67 12.10
N LEU A 81 18.84 11.88 12.25
CA LEU A 81 19.02 10.65 11.47
C LEU A 81 17.98 9.58 11.86
N GLN A 82 17.70 9.39 13.15
CA GLN A 82 16.63 8.50 13.62
C GLN A 82 15.26 8.94 13.11
N LYS A 83 14.98 10.25 13.13
CA LYS A 83 13.73 10.80 12.59
C LYS A 83 13.60 10.53 11.08
N ALA A 84 14.67 10.72 10.31
CA ALA A 84 14.66 10.46 8.88
C ALA A 84 14.45 8.97 8.58
N MET A 85 15.10 8.08 9.34
CA MET A 85 14.88 6.63 9.23
C MET A 85 13.45 6.22 9.58
N ALA A 86 12.86 6.80 10.63
CA ALA A 86 11.47 6.56 11.02
C ALA A 86 10.46 7.14 10.00
N GLY A 87 10.85 8.20 9.29
CA GLY A 87 10.07 8.84 8.23
C GLY A 87 10.24 8.21 6.85
N LEU A 88 10.91 7.06 6.74
CA LEU A 88 11.02 6.35 5.48
C LEU A 88 9.68 5.75 5.06
N GLU A 89 9.26 6.12 3.86
CA GLU A 89 8.02 5.65 3.25
C GLU A 89 8.38 4.67 2.16
N ARG A 90 7.95 3.41 2.30
CA ARG A 90 8.23 2.40 1.28
C ARG A 90 7.53 2.76 -0.03
N VAL A 91 8.15 2.41 -1.16
CA VAL A 91 7.42 2.21 -2.42
C VAL A 91 6.55 0.96 -2.23
N THR A 92 5.49 1.07 -1.45
CA THR A 92 4.35 0.18 -1.63
C THR A 92 3.66 0.61 -2.92
N ASP A 93 3.04 -0.32 -3.64
CA ASP A 93 2.13 -0.02 -4.76
C ASP A 93 1.33 1.25 -4.45
N PRO A 94 1.18 2.17 -5.42
CA PRO A 94 0.79 3.55 -5.19
C PRO A 94 -0.41 3.61 -4.27
N LYS A 95 -0.18 4.04 -3.03
CA LYS A 95 -1.27 4.43 -2.14
C LYS A 95 -1.92 5.64 -2.81
N PRO A 96 -3.26 5.67 -2.98
CA PRO A 96 -3.94 6.82 -3.54
C PRO A 96 -3.50 8.07 -2.77
N ASP A 97 -3.08 9.06 -3.52
CA ASP A 97 -2.74 10.39 -3.02
C ASP A 97 -3.94 10.92 -2.18
N PRO A 98 -3.76 11.24 -0.89
CA PRO A 98 -4.83 11.80 -0.06
C PRO A 98 -5.30 13.18 -0.55
N GLU A 99 -4.59 13.84 -1.48
CA GLU A 99 -5.06 15.08 -2.11
C GLU A 99 -6.00 14.83 -3.32
N HIS A 100 -6.18 13.57 -3.72
CA HIS A 100 -7.08 13.14 -4.80
C HIS A 100 -8.12 12.13 -4.29
N GLU A 101 -8.77 12.38 -3.14
CA GLU A 101 -9.97 11.64 -2.79
C GLU A 101 -11.04 11.87 -3.86
N MET A 102 -11.33 10.84 -4.67
CA MET A 102 -12.43 10.88 -5.61
C MET A 102 -13.74 10.96 -4.82
N ASN A 103 -14.71 11.74 -5.31
CA ASN A 103 -16.00 11.80 -4.65
C ASN A 103 -16.76 10.50 -4.89
N THR A 104 -16.71 9.60 -3.91
CA THR A 104 -17.35 8.28 -3.91
C THR A 104 -18.70 8.26 -3.21
N THR A 105 -19.19 9.41 -2.72
CA THR A 105 -20.41 9.50 -1.89
C THR A 105 -21.63 8.86 -2.55
N GLU A 106 -21.81 9.08 -3.85
CA GLU A 106 -22.92 8.50 -4.61
C GLU A 106 -22.74 6.98 -4.77
N LEU A 107 -21.54 6.54 -5.14
CA LEU A 107 -21.21 5.13 -5.31
C LEU A 107 -21.41 4.34 -4.00
N SER A 108 -20.97 4.88 -2.86
CA SER A 108 -21.15 4.25 -1.55
C SER A 108 -22.63 4.08 -1.18
N LYS A 109 -23.46 5.11 -1.39
CA LYS A 109 -24.91 5.02 -1.16
C LYS A 109 -25.56 3.99 -2.08
N LEU A 110 -25.13 3.92 -3.33
CA LEU A 110 -25.66 2.96 -4.29
C LEU A 110 -25.28 1.52 -3.91
N ILE A 111 -24.07 1.29 -3.42
CA ILE A 111 -23.63 -0.01 -2.87
C ILE A 111 -24.51 -0.41 -1.68
N GLU A 112 -24.75 0.50 -0.74
CA GLU A 112 -25.63 0.24 0.42
C GLU A 112 -27.03 -0.13 -0.03
N HIS A 113 -27.60 0.59 -0.99
CA HIS A 113 -28.91 0.27 -1.55
C HIS A 113 -28.91 -1.08 -2.28
N ALA A 114 -27.90 -1.36 -3.11
CA ALA A 114 -27.77 -2.63 -3.83
C ALA A 114 -27.70 -3.84 -2.89
N LYS A 115 -27.07 -3.68 -1.72
CA LYS A 115 -27.01 -4.74 -0.69
C LYS A 115 -28.35 -5.01 0.01
N THR A 116 -29.36 -4.18 -0.17
CA THR A 116 -30.71 -4.42 0.39
C THR A 116 -31.53 -5.40 -0.43
N TYR A 117 -31.09 -5.75 -1.65
CA TYR A 117 -31.77 -6.72 -2.49
C TYR A 117 -31.49 -8.15 -2.00
N GLU A 118 -32.54 -8.95 -1.87
CA GLU A 118 -32.46 -10.31 -1.32
C GLU A 118 -32.46 -11.36 -2.44
N GLN A 119 -31.53 -12.33 -2.36
CA GLN A 119 -31.36 -13.39 -3.36
C GLN A 119 -32.66 -14.14 -3.68
N GLU A 120 -33.50 -14.41 -2.67
CA GLU A 120 -34.72 -15.20 -2.82
C GLU A 120 -35.81 -14.51 -3.67
N THR A 121 -35.68 -13.19 -3.92
CA THR A 121 -36.64 -12.43 -4.73
C THR A 121 -36.29 -12.45 -6.23
N TYR A 122 -35.05 -12.78 -6.58
CA TYR A 122 -34.52 -12.60 -7.94
C TYR A 122 -33.96 -13.89 -8.53
N THR A 123 -33.88 -13.97 -9.86
CA THR A 123 -33.26 -15.10 -10.56
C THR A 123 -31.79 -15.20 -10.16
N GLU A 124 -31.27 -16.43 -10.04
CA GLU A 124 -29.88 -16.68 -9.66
C GLU A 124 -28.90 -15.91 -10.55
N THR A 125 -29.14 -15.90 -11.86
CA THR A 125 -28.32 -15.17 -12.85
C THR A 125 -28.31 -13.67 -12.61
N SER A 126 -29.49 -13.03 -12.45
CA SER A 126 -29.56 -11.58 -12.30
C SER A 126 -29.01 -11.11 -10.95
N TYR A 127 -29.22 -11.88 -9.89
CA TYR A 127 -28.65 -11.61 -8.57
C TYR A 127 -27.13 -11.79 -8.53
N ALA A 128 -26.58 -12.79 -9.22
CA ALA A 128 -25.14 -12.97 -9.35
C ALA A 128 -24.46 -11.79 -10.07
N HIS A 129 -25.09 -11.26 -11.12
CA HIS A 129 -24.61 -10.03 -11.78
C HIS A 129 -24.61 -8.82 -10.84
N LEU A 130 -25.64 -8.66 -9.99
CA LEU A 130 -25.66 -7.61 -8.97
C LEU A 130 -24.51 -7.76 -7.97
N GLN A 131 -24.27 -8.97 -7.45
CA GLN A 131 -23.19 -9.24 -6.51
C GLN A 131 -21.82 -8.90 -7.11
N GLN A 132 -21.59 -9.29 -8.36
CA GLN A 132 -20.36 -8.95 -9.07
C GLN A 132 -20.18 -7.43 -9.21
N ALA A 133 -21.24 -6.71 -9.58
CA ALA A 133 -21.19 -5.25 -9.71
C ALA A 133 -20.94 -4.56 -8.36
N ILE A 134 -21.51 -5.08 -7.26
CA ILE A 134 -21.22 -4.60 -5.89
C ILE A 134 -19.73 -4.76 -5.56
N SER A 135 -19.16 -5.95 -5.79
CA SER A 135 -17.74 -6.19 -5.51
C SER A 135 -16.81 -5.29 -6.32
N GLN A 136 -17.14 -5.04 -7.59
CA GLN A 136 -16.38 -4.12 -8.44
C GLN A 136 -16.50 -2.68 -7.95
N ALA A 137 -17.69 -2.23 -7.57
CA ALA A 137 -17.93 -0.90 -7.02
C ALA A 137 -17.17 -0.68 -5.69
N GLU A 138 -17.13 -1.67 -4.80
CA GLU A 138 -16.35 -1.61 -3.55
C GLU A 138 -14.84 -1.47 -3.81
N ALA A 139 -14.31 -2.16 -4.82
CA ALA A 139 -12.92 -2.03 -5.21
C ALA A 139 -12.60 -0.61 -5.71
N VAL A 140 -13.52 0.02 -6.45
CA VAL A 140 -13.38 1.40 -6.93
C VAL A 140 -13.43 2.40 -5.78
N VAL A 141 -14.31 2.22 -4.79
CA VAL A 141 -14.34 3.08 -3.59
C VAL A 141 -12.98 3.12 -2.88
N GLN A 142 -12.24 2.00 -2.89
CA GLN A 142 -10.94 1.91 -2.22
C GLN A 142 -9.76 2.37 -3.08
N ASN A 143 -9.84 2.22 -4.41
CA ASN A 143 -8.67 2.28 -5.29
C ASN A 143 -8.83 3.22 -6.51
N ALA A 144 -9.91 3.99 -6.60
CA ALA A 144 -10.12 4.91 -7.71
C ALA A 144 -8.95 5.89 -7.85
N LYS A 145 -8.47 6.03 -9.08
CA LYS A 145 -7.42 6.95 -9.52
C LYS A 145 -8.00 8.17 -10.23
N THR A 146 -9.23 8.06 -10.76
CA THR A 146 -9.91 9.13 -11.48
C THR A 146 -11.41 9.17 -11.14
N GLN A 147 -12.04 10.34 -11.35
CA GLN A 147 -13.47 10.49 -11.10
C GLN A 147 -14.29 9.71 -12.15
N ASP A 148 -13.75 9.53 -13.36
CA ASP A 148 -14.37 8.74 -14.43
C ASP A 148 -14.52 7.27 -14.00
N GLU A 149 -13.52 6.69 -13.32
CA GLU A 149 -13.63 5.33 -12.77
C GLU A 149 -14.79 5.21 -11.75
N VAL A 150 -15.00 6.26 -10.94
CA VAL A 150 -16.12 6.31 -9.99
C VAL A 150 -17.46 6.42 -10.74
N THR A 151 -17.55 7.30 -11.74
CA THR A 151 -18.76 7.48 -12.56
C THR A 151 -19.12 6.22 -13.36
N ASP A 152 -18.12 5.52 -13.88
CA ASP A 152 -18.32 4.24 -14.58
C ASP A 152 -18.82 3.16 -13.61
N ALA A 153 -18.27 3.09 -12.40
CA ALA A 153 -18.74 2.15 -11.38
C ALA A 153 -20.18 2.43 -10.94
N VAL A 154 -20.57 3.70 -10.79
CA VAL A 154 -21.97 4.09 -10.54
C VAL A 154 -22.87 3.59 -11.66
N THR A 155 -22.47 3.82 -12.92
CA THR A 155 -23.24 3.39 -14.10
C THR A 155 -23.40 1.88 -14.16
N GLN A 156 -22.33 1.12 -13.93
CA GLN A 156 -22.35 -0.35 -13.95
C GLN A 156 -23.22 -0.92 -12.83
N LEU A 157 -23.10 -0.40 -11.60
CA LEU A 157 -23.93 -0.86 -10.50
C LEU A 157 -25.42 -0.52 -10.73
N GLN A 158 -25.71 0.66 -11.28
CA GLN A 158 -27.08 1.04 -11.64
C GLN A 158 -27.68 0.13 -12.71
N GLN A 159 -26.88 -0.26 -13.72
CA GLN A 159 -27.29 -1.21 -14.75
C GLN A 159 -27.57 -2.60 -14.16
N ALA A 160 -26.74 -3.06 -13.22
CA ALA A 160 -26.96 -4.34 -12.55
C ALA A 160 -28.24 -4.34 -11.71
N ILE A 161 -28.55 -3.23 -11.02
CA ILE A 161 -29.81 -3.05 -10.28
C ILE A 161 -31.01 -3.07 -11.24
N VAL A 162 -30.93 -2.38 -12.38
CA VAL A 162 -32.00 -2.37 -13.40
C VAL A 162 -32.16 -3.75 -14.06
N GLY A 163 -31.07 -4.50 -14.19
CA GLY A 163 -31.04 -5.86 -14.75
C GLY A 163 -31.50 -6.96 -13.81
N LEU A 164 -31.96 -6.63 -12.60
CA LEU A 164 -32.55 -7.59 -11.68
C LEU A 164 -33.88 -8.14 -12.23
N GLU A 165 -33.97 -9.47 -12.30
CA GLU A 165 -35.15 -10.18 -12.77
C GLU A 165 -35.80 -10.90 -11.60
N LYS A 166 -37.06 -10.57 -11.28
CA LYS A 166 -37.77 -11.26 -10.20
C LYS A 166 -38.05 -12.71 -10.56
N ILE A 167 -38.01 -13.59 -9.55
CA ILE A 167 -38.54 -14.94 -9.71
C ILE A 167 -40.04 -14.80 -9.98
N VAL A 168 -40.45 -15.13 -11.21
CA VAL A 168 -41.86 -15.33 -11.52
C VAL A 168 -42.24 -16.70 -11.00
N GLU A 169 -43.07 -16.74 -9.95
CA GLU A 169 -43.76 -17.97 -9.59
C GLU A 169 -44.53 -18.47 -10.82
N PRO A 170 -44.48 -19.78 -11.13
CA PRO A 170 -45.32 -20.32 -12.19
C PRO A 170 -46.78 -20.03 -11.83
N THR A 171 -47.42 -19.12 -12.57
CA THR A 171 -48.87 -18.94 -12.42
C THR A 171 -49.53 -20.29 -12.73
N PRO A 172 -50.50 -20.76 -11.93
CA PRO A 172 -51.19 -22.04 -12.15
C PRO A 172 -51.89 -22.18 -13.52
N ASN A 173 -51.88 -21.13 -14.35
CA ASN A 173 -52.58 -21.04 -15.62
C ASN A 173 -51.66 -20.74 -16.81
N SER A 174 -50.34 -20.82 -16.65
CA SER A 174 -49.47 -21.02 -17.81
C SER A 174 -49.61 -22.50 -18.17
N GLU A 175 -50.35 -22.83 -19.22
CA GLU A 175 -50.25 -24.14 -19.85
C GLU A 175 -48.76 -24.36 -20.13
N VAL A 176 -48.09 -25.09 -19.24
CA VAL A 176 -46.80 -25.68 -19.55
C VAL A 176 -47.10 -26.55 -20.75
N ASP A 177 -46.66 -26.13 -21.92
CA ASP A 177 -46.81 -26.90 -23.15
C ASP A 177 -45.95 -28.18 -23.00
N MET A 178 -46.53 -29.17 -22.32
CA MET A 178 -45.93 -30.46 -22.08
C MET A 178 -45.91 -31.30 -23.36
N THR A 179 -46.41 -30.80 -24.50
CA THR A 179 -46.39 -31.57 -25.75
C THR A 179 -44.97 -31.90 -26.20
N GLU A 180 -43.99 -31.05 -25.89
CA GLU A 180 -42.58 -31.31 -26.23
C GLU A 180 -41.96 -32.36 -25.29
N LEU A 181 -42.30 -32.32 -24.00
CA LEU A 181 -41.93 -33.36 -23.02
C LEU A 181 -42.60 -34.71 -23.34
N GLU A 182 -43.88 -34.71 -23.71
CA GLU A 182 -44.62 -35.90 -24.11
C GLU A 182 -44.07 -36.50 -25.40
N LYS A 183 -43.69 -35.67 -26.39
CA LYS A 183 -42.97 -36.11 -27.59
C LYS A 183 -41.64 -36.76 -27.25
N LEU A 184 -40.86 -36.18 -26.35
CA LEU A 184 -39.57 -36.73 -25.93
C LEU A 184 -39.74 -38.07 -25.19
N ILE A 185 -40.72 -38.18 -24.30
CA ILE A 185 -41.04 -39.42 -23.58
C ILE A 185 -41.55 -40.50 -24.54
N ALA A 186 -42.40 -40.15 -25.51
CA ALA A 186 -42.89 -41.10 -26.52
C ALA A 186 -41.75 -41.59 -27.42
N LYS A 187 -40.85 -40.70 -27.84
CA LYS A 187 -39.66 -41.05 -28.62
C LYS A 187 -38.73 -41.96 -27.81
N ALA A 188 -38.51 -41.68 -26.53
CA ALA A 188 -37.70 -42.53 -25.64
C ALA A 188 -38.31 -43.93 -25.44
N LYS A 189 -39.64 -44.04 -25.32
CA LYS A 189 -40.35 -45.32 -25.21
C LYS A 189 -40.38 -46.13 -26.50
N ALA A 190 -40.25 -45.48 -27.65
CA ALA A 190 -40.21 -46.11 -28.96
C ALA A 190 -38.83 -46.71 -29.31
N TYR A 191 -37.80 -46.50 -28.48
CA TYR A 191 -36.52 -47.19 -28.66
C TYR A 191 -36.64 -48.66 -28.23
N PRO A 192 -36.42 -49.64 -29.13
CA PRO A 192 -36.43 -51.04 -28.77
C PRO A 192 -35.26 -51.37 -27.83
N LYS A 193 -35.53 -52.15 -26.78
CA LYS A 193 -34.58 -52.61 -25.74
C LYS A 193 -33.43 -53.49 -26.25
N GLU A 194 -33.28 -53.69 -27.56
CA GLU A 194 -32.34 -54.69 -28.11
C GLU A 194 -30.88 -54.21 -28.23
N ASN A 195 -30.55 -52.96 -27.88
CA ASN A 195 -29.17 -52.44 -27.96
C ASN A 195 -28.52 -52.08 -26.60
N TYR A 196 -29.08 -52.47 -25.46
CA TYR A 196 -28.35 -52.43 -24.19
C TYR A 196 -27.49 -53.68 -24.03
N THR A 197 -26.36 -53.75 -24.75
CA THR A 197 -25.31 -54.70 -24.41
C THR A 197 -24.60 -54.19 -23.16
N ALA A 198 -24.80 -54.89 -22.04
CA ALA A 198 -23.94 -54.76 -20.87
C ALA A 198 -22.54 -55.32 -21.18
N ALA A 199 -21.52 -54.48 -21.09
CA ALA A 199 -20.11 -54.80 -20.81
C ALA A 199 -19.45 -53.46 -20.42
N SER A 200 -18.67 -53.33 -19.34
CA SER A 200 -17.83 -54.31 -18.64
C SER A 200 -17.99 -54.24 -17.12
#